data_AF-A0A1B6DSX5-F1
#
_entry.id   AF-A0A1B6DSX5-F1
#
_cell.length_a   1.000
_cell.length_b   1.000
_cell.length_c   1.000
_cell.angle_alpha   90.00
_cell.angle_beta   90.00
_cell.angle_gamma   90.00
#
_symmetry.space_group_name_H-M   'P 1'
#
loop_
_entity.id
_entity.type
_entity.pdbx_description
1 polymer ?
#
loop_
_entity_poly.entity_id
_entity_poly.type
_entity_poly.pdbx_seq_one_letter_code
_entity_poly.pdbx_strand_id
1 'polypeptide(L)'
;MPARTGLIAHVLNLTVLVLIPIVIIHIYSSGFSLVGATSVCFLYCILFLKLWSYVQVNLWCRKEISIISSKIHLRRQSLSTSKISSMVKHEEIQEEEELHLVQYPNNLSLKDLYYFILAPTLCYELNFPRTERVRKRFLLKRLFEVLILVQVMMSLFQQWIIPSVKNSLIPFSGIFIGFLELKL
;
A
#
# COMPACT_ATOMS: atom_id res chain seq x y z
N MET A 1 -5.68 24.70 8.67
CA MET A 1 -4.60 24.22 9.55
C MET A 1 -3.25 24.59 8.95
N PRO A 2 -2.25 24.98 9.74
CA PRO A 2 -0.90 25.19 9.22
C PRO A 2 -0.42 23.90 8.55
N ALA A 3 0.05 23.95 7.31
CA ALA A 3 0.47 22.76 6.55
C ALA A 3 1.48 21.87 7.31
N ARG A 4 2.24 22.48 8.23
CA ARG A 4 3.18 21.80 9.14
C ARG A 4 2.52 20.87 10.15
N THR A 5 1.37 21.24 10.72
CA THR A 5 0.70 20.40 11.75
C THR A 5 0.11 19.15 11.13
N GLY A 6 -0.45 19.25 9.91
CA GLY A 6 -0.95 18.09 9.17
C GLY A 6 0.15 17.10 8.80
N LEU A 7 1.32 17.59 8.38
CA LEU A 7 2.47 16.72 8.09
C LEU A 7 2.94 15.98 9.34
N ILE A 8 3.07 16.68 10.47
CA ILE A 8 3.47 16.08 11.75
C ILE A 8 2.48 14.99 12.16
N ALA A 9 1.18 15.24 12.05
CA ALA A 9 0.16 14.24 12.36
C ALA A 9 0.27 12.98 11.48
N HIS A 10 0.53 13.14 10.17
CA HIS A 10 0.74 11.99 9.28
C HIS A 10 2.00 11.20 9.63
N VAL A 11 3.12 11.88 9.91
CA VAL A 11 4.37 11.22 10.32
C VAL A 11 4.16 10.44 11.61
N LEU A 12 3.56 11.07 12.63
CA LEU A 12 3.25 10.40 13.90
C LEU A 12 2.35 9.18 13.70
N ASN A 13 1.29 9.29 12.90
CA ASN A 13 0.40 8.17 12.61
C ASN A 13 1.15 6.99 11.94
N LEU A 14 2.03 7.28 10.97
CA LEU A 14 2.82 6.25 10.30
C LEU A 14 3.88 5.63 11.19
N THR A 15 4.52 6.42 12.06
CA THR A 15 5.45 5.91 13.07
C THR A 15 4.73 4.97 14.02
N VAL A 16 3.57 5.36 14.55
CA VAL A 16 2.75 4.52 15.43
C VAL A 16 2.34 3.23 14.71
N LEU A 17 1.89 3.31 13.46
CA LEU A 17 1.51 2.15 12.66
C LEU A 17 2.61 1.09 12.57
N VAL A 18 3.87 1.50 12.34
CA VAL A 18 5.01 0.56 12.23
C VAL A 18 5.42 0.01 13.60
N LEU A 19 5.32 0.81 14.66
CA LEU A 19 5.71 0.38 16.01
C LEU A 19 4.71 -0.59 16.66
N ILE A 20 3.41 -0.48 16.36
CA ILE A 20 2.36 -1.35 16.90
C ILE A 20 2.67 -2.85 16.78
N PRO A 21 2.94 -3.42 15.59
CA PRO A 21 3.20 -4.86 15.47
C PRO A 21 4.48 -5.28 16.21
N ILE A 22 5.50 -4.42 16.24
CA ILE A 22 6.76 -4.69 16.94
C ILE A 22 6.53 -4.80 18.45
N VAL A 23 5.81 -3.84 19.02
CA VAL A 23 5.50 -3.80 20.45
C VAL A 23 4.60 -4.98 20.85
N ILE A 24 3.57 -5.26 20.05
CA ILE A 24 2.63 -6.36 20.34
C ILE A 24 3.35 -7.72 20.31
N ILE A 25 4.18 -7.97 19.30
CA ILE A 25 4.93 -9.24 19.20
C ILE A 25 5.91 -9.38 20.36
N HIS A 26 6.53 -8.28 20.80
CA HIS A 26 7.45 -8.29 21.92
C HIS A 26 6.76 -8.58 23.27
N ILE A 27 5.60 -7.96 23.53
CA ILE A 27 4.84 -8.17 24.78
C ILE A 27 4.26 -9.59 24.83
N TYR A 28 3.74 -10.10 23.72
CA TYR A 28 3.10 -11.41 23.63
C TYR A 28 4.02 -12.46 22.99
N SER A 29 5.30 -12.48 23.38
CA SER A 29 6.33 -13.32 22.74
C SER A 29 6.03 -14.82 22.79
N SER A 30 5.22 -15.31 23.74
CA SER A 30 4.83 -16.73 23.86
C SER A 30 3.57 -17.11 23.09
N GLY A 31 2.79 -16.14 22.61
CA GLY A 31 1.47 -16.38 21.99
C GLY A 31 1.49 -16.49 20.46
N PHE A 32 2.55 -16.00 19.80
CA PHE A 32 2.60 -15.94 18.34
C PHE A 32 3.46 -17.05 17.74
N SER A 33 2.92 -17.72 16.72
CA SER A 33 3.73 -18.56 15.83
C SER A 33 4.65 -17.69 14.98
N LEU A 34 5.81 -18.23 14.58
CA LEU A 34 6.75 -17.52 13.70
C LEU A 34 6.07 -17.05 12.40
N VAL A 35 5.24 -17.91 11.80
CA VAL A 35 4.49 -17.60 10.57
C VAL A 35 3.46 -16.51 10.80
N GLY A 36 2.80 -16.50 11.96
CA GLY A 36 1.86 -15.43 12.34
C GLY A 36 2.56 -14.09 12.48
N ALA A 37 3.68 -14.05 13.21
CA ALA A 37 4.45 -12.83 13.42
C ALA A 37 4.98 -12.25 12.10
N THR A 38 5.55 -13.07 11.22
CA THR A 38 6.04 -12.61 9.91
C THR A 38 4.90 -12.10 9.03
N SER A 39 3.74 -12.78 9.04
CA SER A 39 2.56 -12.37 8.27
C SER A 39 1.99 -11.03 8.75
N VAL A 40 1.88 -10.82 10.06
CA VAL A 40 1.40 -9.55 10.64
C VAL A 40 2.36 -8.42 10.28
N CYS A 41 3.66 -8.60 10.47
CA CYS A 41 4.65 -7.59 10.08
C CYS A 41 4.56 -7.24 8.59
N PHE A 42 4.42 -8.25 7.73
CA PHE A 42 4.27 -8.03 6.28
C PHE A 42 3.03 -7.21 5.92
N LEU A 43 1.87 -7.51 6.54
CA LEU A 43 0.64 -6.73 6.32
C LEU A 43 0.77 -5.28 6.79
N TYR A 44 1.39 -5.05 7.95
CA TYR A 44 1.65 -3.70 8.44
C TYR A 44 2.65 -2.93 7.55
N CYS A 45 3.65 -3.59 6.97
CA CYS A 45 4.52 -2.99 5.96
C CYS A 45 3.72 -2.56 4.71
N ILE A 46 2.80 -3.39 4.22
CA ILE A 46 1.93 -3.03 3.09
C ILE A 46 1.07 -1.81 3.42
N LEU A 47 0.45 -1.79 4.61
CA LEU A 47 -0.38 -0.67 5.06
C LEU A 47 0.43 0.63 5.18
N PHE A 48 1.65 0.54 5.73
CA PHE A 48 2.57 1.67 5.80
C PHE A 48 2.87 2.24 4.41
N LEU A 49 3.24 1.39 3.45
CA LEU A 49 3.56 1.82 2.09
C LEU A 49 2.35 2.46 1.39
N LYS A 50 1.16 1.87 1.56
CA LYS A 50 -0.08 2.44 1.03
C LYS A 50 -0.38 3.81 1.62
N LEU A 51 -0.37 3.95 2.94
CA LEU A 51 -0.66 5.23 3.60
C LEU A 51 0.39 6.30 3.29
N TRP A 52 1.67 5.92 3.21
CA TRP A 52 2.73 6.82 2.77
C TRP A 52 2.46 7.35 1.36
N SER A 53 2.15 6.45 0.40
CA SER A 53 1.83 6.84 -0.97
C SER A 53 0.61 7.76 -1.03
N TYR A 54 -0.46 7.43 -0.28
CA TYR A 54 -1.67 8.25 -0.18
C TYR A 54 -1.36 9.67 0.31
N VAL A 55 -0.56 9.83 1.36
CA VAL A 55 -0.17 11.14 1.88
C VAL A 55 0.63 11.94 0.85
N GLN A 56 1.60 11.32 0.19
CA GLN A 56 2.46 11.99 -0.80
C GLN A 56 1.68 12.53 -1.99
N VAL A 57 0.81 11.70 -2.58
CA VAL A 57 0.02 12.07 -3.75
C VAL A 57 -0.99 13.17 -3.40
N ASN A 58 -1.68 13.06 -2.26
CA ASN A 58 -2.61 14.12 -1.82
C ASN A 58 -1.88 15.43 -1.47
N LEU A 59 -0.65 15.35 -0.93
CA LEU A 59 0.19 16.52 -0.70
C LEU A 59 0.58 17.19 -2.01
N TRP A 60 0.93 16.41 -3.04
CA TRP A 60 1.25 16.93 -4.36
C TRP A 60 0.04 17.60 -5.01
N CYS A 61 -1.13 16.95 -5.04
CA CYS A 61 -2.36 17.55 -5.59
C CYS A 61 -2.73 18.86 -4.88
N ARG A 62 -2.59 18.92 -3.56
CA ARG A 62 -2.83 20.15 -2.79
C ARG A 62 -1.85 21.27 -3.18
N LYS A 63 -0.56 20.95 -3.36
CA LYS A 63 0.46 21.94 -3.77
C LYS A 63 0.17 22.49 -5.16
N GLU A 64 -0.13 21.62 -6.12
CA GLU A 64 -0.52 21.98 -7.50
C GLU A 64 -1.66 23.00 -7.51
N ILE A 65 -2.74 22.72 -6.78
CA ILE A 65 -3.90 23.64 -6.71
C ILE A 65 -3.51 25.00 -6.11
N SER A 66 -2.62 25.02 -5.12
CA SER A 66 -2.14 26.29 -4.54
C SER A 66 -1.30 27.09 -5.54
N ILE A 67 -0.46 26.41 -6.33
CA ILE A 67 0.39 27.01 -7.36
C ILE A 67 -0.47 27.54 -8.51
N ILE A 68 -1.48 26.77 -8.94
CA ILE A 68 -2.44 27.20 -9.96
C ILE A 68 -3.21 28.42 -9.45
N SER A 69 -3.68 28.40 -8.21
CA SER A 69 -4.38 29.53 -7.59
C SER A 69 -3.51 30.79 -7.53
N SER A 70 -2.23 30.66 -7.18
CA SER A 70 -1.30 31.80 -7.16
C SER A 70 -0.95 32.31 -8.55
N LYS A 71 -0.76 31.41 -9.54
CA LYS A 71 -0.55 31.79 -10.95
C LYS A 71 -1.79 32.49 -11.53
N ILE A 72 -2.99 32.00 -11.23
CA ILE A 72 -4.26 32.64 -11.62
C ILE A 72 -4.38 34.03 -10.98
N HIS A 73 -3.98 34.19 -9.72
CA HIS A 73 -4.00 35.49 -9.05
C HIS A 73 -3.03 36.49 -9.70
N LEU A 74 -1.82 36.06 -10.07
CA LEU A 74 -0.85 36.88 -10.82
C LEU A 74 -1.33 37.20 -12.24
N ARG A 75 -2.03 36.27 -12.91
CA ARG A 75 -2.57 36.47 -14.27
C ARG A 75 -3.86 37.29 -14.30
N ARG A 76 -4.58 37.39 -13.17
CA ARG A 76 -5.79 38.23 -13.00
C ARG A 76 -5.49 39.74 -13.04
N GLN A 77 -4.23 40.15 -13.02
CA GLN A 77 -3.85 41.55 -13.28
C GLN A 77 -3.88 41.93 -14.78
N SER A 78 -4.15 41.01 -15.71
CA SER A 78 -4.14 41.37 -17.15
C SER A 78 -5.19 40.76 -18.09
N LEU A 79 -6.10 39.86 -17.71
CA LEU A 79 -7.08 39.31 -18.67
C LEU A 79 -8.47 39.04 -18.09
N SER A 80 -9.50 39.50 -18.82
CA SER A 80 -10.91 39.51 -18.47
C SER A 80 -11.55 38.13 -18.38
N THR A 81 -12.48 38.02 -17.43
CA THR A 81 -13.15 36.85 -16.87
C THR A 81 -14.06 36.07 -17.82
N SER A 82 -14.16 36.45 -19.10
CA SER A 82 -15.13 35.86 -20.04
C SER A 82 -14.66 34.58 -20.73
N LYS A 83 -13.35 34.37 -20.92
CA LYS A 83 -12.83 33.22 -21.69
C LYS A 83 -12.81 31.87 -20.94
N ILE A 84 -12.65 31.89 -19.61
CA ILE A 84 -12.57 30.65 -18.82
C ILE A 84 -13.96 30.06 -18.60
N SER A 85 -14.96 30.91 -18.28
CA SER A 85 -16.34 30.45 -18.15
C SER A 85 -16.93 29.94 -19.47
N SER A 86 -16.45 30.44 -20.62
CA SER A 86 -16.87 29.96 -21.94
C SER A 86 -16.16 28.69 -22.38
N MET A 87 -14.92 28.43 -21.93
CA MET A 87 -14.25 27.14 -22.20
C MET A 87 -14.85 26.01 -21.37
N VAL A 88 -15.16 26.27 -20.09
CA VAL A 88 -15.81 25.28 -19.22
C VAL A 88 -17.23 24.94 -19.71
N LYS A 89 -18.00 25.92 -20.21
CA LYS A 89 -19.37 25.67 -20.71
C LYS A 89 -19.46 25.01 -22.09
N HIS A 90 -18.45 25.14 -22.94
CA HIS A 90 -18.49 24.55 -24.29
C HIS A 90 -18.06 23.08 -24.31
N GLU A 91 -17.30 22.60 -23.31
CA GLU A 91 -17.01 21.17 -23.12
C GLU A 91 -18.20 20.42 -22.49
N GLU A 92 -19.04 21.11 -21.70
CA GLU A 92 -20.19 20.51 -21.00
C GLU A 92 -21.31 19.97 -21.93
N ILE A 93 -21.34 20.29 -23.22
CA ILE A 93 -22.45 19.92 -24.12
C ILE A 93 -22.13 18.73 -25.04
N GLN A 94 -20.88 18.22 -25.08
CA GLN A 94 -20.51 17.13 -26.02
C GLN A 94 -20.03 15.81 -25.38
N GLU A 95 -19.80 15.72 -24.06
CA GLU A 95 -19.17 14.54 -23.42
C GLU A 95 -19.94 13.96 -22.22
N GLU A 96 -21.27 14.01 -22.20
CA GLU A 96 -22.08 13.51 -21.06
C GLU A 96 -22.05 11.97 -20.82
N GLU A 97 -21.20 11.19 -21.51
CA GLU A 97 -21.08 9.73 -21.30
C GLU A 97 -19.65 9.18 -21.05
N GLU A 98 -18.58 9.99 -21.02
CA GLU A 98 -17.21 9.49 -20.78
C GLU A 98 -16.66 9.88 -19.40
N LEU A 99 -16.73 8.94 -18.45
CA LEU A 99 -15.93 8.85 -17.22
C LEU A 99 -15.86 10.12 -16.35
N HIS A 100 -16.76 10.24 -15.37
CA HIS A 100 -16.64 11.20 -14.26
C HIS A 100 -15.36 10.95 -13.42
N LEU A 101 -14.24 11.51 -13.87
CA LEU A 101 -12.92 11.39 -13.22
C LEU A 101 -12.93 12.12 -11.89
N VAL A 102 -12.47 11.44 -10.84
CA VAL A 102 -12.38 12.01 -9.49
C VAL A 102 -11.20 12.98 -9.44
N GLN A 103 -11.49 14.24 -9.12
CA GLN A 103 -10.49 15.30 -8.92
C GLN A 103 -10.35 15.67 -7.43
N TYR A 104 -9.18 16.17 -7.03
CA TYR A 104 -9.00 16.75 -5.70
C TYR A 104 -9.84 18.03 -5.55
N PRO A 105 -10.58 18.25 -4.45
CA PRO A 105 -10.55 17.53 -3.16
C PRO A 105 -11.59 16.39 -3.02
N ASN A 106 -12.34 16.07 -4.08
CA ASN A 106 -13.47 15.13 -4.03
C ASN A 106 -13.02 13.67 -3.80
N ASN A 107 -11.73 13.36 -3.97
CA ASN A 107 -11.13 12.05 -3.70
C ASN A 107 -10.96 11.72 -2.20
N LEU A 108 -11.20 12.68 -1.31
CA LEU A 108 -11.07 12.53 0.15
C LEU A 108 -12.28 11.82 0.77
N SER A 109 -12.79 10.77 0.11
CA SER A 109 -13.89 9.94 0.59
C SER A 109 -13.38 8.68 1.28
N LEU A 110 -14.07 8.21 2.33
CA LEU A 110 -13.72 6.93 2.98
C LEU A 110 -13.86 5.75 2.02
N LYS A 111 -14.82 5.82 1.08
CA LYS A 111 -15.04 4.79 0.06
C LYS A 111 -13.80 4.60 -0.83
N ASP A 112 -13.20 5.70 -1.29
CA ASP A 112 -12.01 5.64 -2.14
C ASP A 112 -10.79 5.17 -1.36
N LEU A 113 -10.67 5.55 -0.09
CA LEU A 113 -9.61 5.05 0.79
C LEU A 113 -9.72 3.54 1.01
N TYR A 114 -10.91 3.02 1.33
CA TYR A 114 -11.13 1.58 1.50
C TYR A 114 -10.88 0.80 0.20
N TYR A 115 -11.32 1.36 -0.94
CA TYR A 115 -11.02 0.78 -2.25
C TYR A 115 -9.51 0.68 -2.47
N PHE A 116 -8.76 1.75 -2.20
CA PHE A 116 -7.30 1.75 -2.34
C PHE A 116 -6.61 0.77 -1.39
N ILE A 117 -7.07 0.63 -0.14
CA ILE A 117 -6.50 -0.34 0.82
C ILE A 117 -6.63 -1.77 0.28
N LEU A 118 -7.76 -2.12 -0.34
CA LEU A 118 -8.01 -3.45 -0.88
C LEU A 118 -7.41 -3.69 -2.27
N ALA A 119 -7.13 -2.63 -3.03
CA ALA A 119 -6.55 -2.74 -4.36
C ALA A 119 -5.16 -3.42 -4.32
N PRO A 120 -4.81 -4.26 -5.30
CA PRO A 120 -3.52 -4.97 -5.35
C PRO A 120 -2.38 -4.06 -5.86
N THR A 121 -2.27 -2.86 -5.30
CA THR A 121 -1.27 -1.84 -5.66
C THR A 121 -0.73 -1.14 -4.41
N LEU A 122 0.53 -0.70 -4.44
CA LEU A 122 1.15 0.06 -3.34
C LEU A 122 1.13 1.57 -3.60
N CYS A 123 1.06 1.97 -4.87
CA CYS A 123 1.02 3.37 -5.29
C CYS A 123 -0.43 3.85 -5.34
N TYR A 124 -0.73 4.94 -4.67
CA TYR A 124 -2.02 5.62 -4.74
C TYR A 124 -2.12 6.44 -6.03
N GLU A 125 -3.28 6.39 -6.65
CA GLU A 125 -3.65 7.20 -7.80
C GLU A 125 -5.11 7.63 -7.64
N LEU A 126 -5.48 8.81 -8.15
CA LEU A 126 -6.85 9.32 -7.99
C LEU A 126 -7.85 8.47 -8.77
N ASN A 127 -7.47 8.03 -9.98
CA ASN A 127 -8.35 7.31 -10.90
C ASN A 127 -7.66 6.03 -11.38
N PHE A 128 -7.91 4.91 -10.70
CA PHE A 128 -7.38 3.63 -11.13
C PHE A 128 -8.09 3.14 -12.40
N PRO A 129 -7.36 2.56 -13.37
CA PRO A 129 -7.98 1.96 -14.55
C PRO A 129 -8.90 0.82 -14.11
N ARG A 130 -10.17 0.90 -14.53
CA ARG A 130 -11.18 -0.10 -14.19
C ARG A 130 -11.37 -1.05 -15.38
N THR A 131 -11.73 -2.28 -15.06
CA THR A 131 -12.12 -3.25 -16.08
C THR A 131 -13.64 -3.23 -16.24
N GLU A 132 -14.11 -3.22 -17.48
CA GLU A 132 -15.55 -3.18 -17.82
C GLU A 132 -16.37 -4.32 -17.20
N ARG A 133 -15.75 -5.50 -17.04
CA ARG A 133 -16.42 -6.69 -16.50
C ARG A 133 -15.50 -7.56 -15.67
N VAL A 134 -16.06 -8.09 -14.57
CA VAL A 134 -15.36 -9.07 -13.72
C VAL A 134 -15.44 -10.46 -14.35
N ARG A 135 -14.30 -10.98 -14.85
CA ARG A 135 -14.20 -12.33 -15.46
C ARG A 135 -14.17 -13.42 -14.38
N LYS A 136 -15.34 -13.82 -13.86
CA LYS A 136 -15.47 -14.80 -12.75
C LYS A 136 -14.74 -16.13 -13.00
N ARG A 137 -14.84 -16.69 -14.21
CA ARG A 137 -14.12 -17.93 -14.58
C ARG A 137 -12.60 -17.78 -14.51
N PHE A 138 -12.08 -16.62 -14.89
CA PHE A 138 -10.64 -16.32 -14.79
C PHE A 138 -10.19 -16.21 -13.33
N LEU A 139 -10.97 -15.51 -12.50
CA LEU A 139 -10.67 -15.38 -11.07
C LEU A 139 -10.71 -16.73 -10.35
N LEU A 140 -11.74 -17.55 -10.60
CA LEU A 140 -11.87 -18.87 -9.98
C LEU A 140 -10.71 -19.79 -10.38
N LYS A 141 -10.33 -19.77 -11.67
CA LYS A 141 -9.17 -20.52 -12.17
C LYS A 141 -7.89 -20.08 -11.45
N ARG A 142 -7.65 -18.77 -11.32
CA ARG A 142 -6.46 -18.26 -10.62
C ARG A 142 -6.47 -18.60 -9.14
N LEU A 143 -7.63 -18.57 -8.49
CA LEU A 143 -7.78 -18.96 -7.09
C LEU A 143 -7.42 -20.45 -6.89
N PHE A 144 -7.91 -21.32 -7.77
CA PHE A 144 -7.60 -22.75 -7.74
C PHE A 144 -6.11 -23.02 -7.99
N GLU A 145 -5.49 -22.31 -8.94
CA GLU A 145 -4.04 -22.37 -9.18
C GLU A 145 -3.25 -22.01 -7.90
N VAL A 146 -3.63 -20.94 -7.19
CA VAL A 146 -2.98 -20.54 -5.93
C VAL A 146 -3.13 -21.62 -4.86
N LEU A 147 -4.31 -22.23 -4.71
CA LEU A 147 -4.53 -23.31 -3.74
C LEU A 147 -3.64 -24.53 -4.03
N ILE A 148 -3.55 -24.95 -5.30
CA ILE A 148 -2.66 -26.04 -5.70
C ILE A 148 -1.20 -25.68 -5.42
N LEU A 149 -0.77 -24.48 -5.82
CA LEU A 149 0.62 -24.04 -5.63
C LEU A 149 1.00 -23.98 -4.15
N VAL A 150 0.10 -23.54 -3.26
CA VAL A 150 0.33 -23.57 -1.81
C VAL A 150 0.48 -25.00 -1.31
N GLN A 151 -0.34 -25.94 -1.76
CA GLN A 151 -0.22 -27.36 -1.37
C GLN A 151 1.07 -28.00 -1.87
N VAL A 152 1.47 -27.70 -3.10
CA VAL A 152 2.75 -28.15 -3.67
C VAL A 152 3.92 -27.57 -2.88
N MET A 153 3.87 -26.28 -2.53
CA MET A 153 4.88 -25.63 -1.70
C MET A 153 4.99 -26.31 -0.33
N MET A 154 3.86 -26.57 0.34
CA MET A 154 3.84 -27.28 1.63
C MET A 154 4.42 -28.69 1.52
N SER A 155 4.13 -29.41 0.44
CA SER A 155 4.68 -30.74 0.18
C SER A 155 6.20 -30.71 -0.03
N LEU A 156 6.70 -29.74 -0.80
CA LEU A 156 8.14 -29.52 -1.00
C LEU A 156 8.84 -29.17 0.32
N PHE A 157 8.22 -28.32 1.15
CA PHE A 157 8.76 -28.02 2.48
C PHE A 157 8.91 -29.27 3.33
N GLN A 158 7.85 -30.08 3.43
CA GLN A 158 7.83 -31.27 4.28
C GLN A 158 8.77 -32.37 3.79
N GLN A 159 8.80 -32.62 2.48
CA GLN A 159 9.53 -33.75 1.91
C GLN A 159 11.00 -33.44 1.63
N TRP A 160 11.33 -32.19 1.28
CA TRP A 160 12.68 -31.85 0.80
C TRP A 160 13.40 -30.87 1.72
N ILE A 161 12.76 -29.76 2.07
CA ILE A 161 13.44 -28.70 2.84
C ILE A 161 13.70 -29.16 4.28
N ILE A 162 12.70 -29.71 4.97
CA ILE A 162 12.86 -30.12 6.37
C ILE A 162 13.94 -31.21 6.53
N PRO A 163 13.93 -32.32 5.76
CA PRO A 163 14.97 -33.34 5.89
C PRO A 163 16.36 -32.83 5.52
N SER A 164 16.47 -32.03 4.45
CA SER A 164 17.74 -31.42 4.03
C SER A 164 18.33 -30.54 5.13
N VAL A 165 17.52 -29.63 5.69
CA VAL A 165 17.95 -28.75 6.79
C VAL A 165 18.33 -29.54 8.03
N LYS A 166 17.54 -30.55 8.43
CA LYS A 166 17.89 -31.41 9.58
C LYS A 166 19.22 -32.14 9.36
N ASN A 167 19.43 -32.70 8.17
CA ASN A 167 20.67 -33.41 7.84
C ASN A 167 21.90 -32.48 7.87
N SER A 168 21.75 -31.22 7.43
CA SER A 168 22.83 -30.22 7.50
C SER A 168 23.05 -29.64 8.90
N LEU A 169 22.03 -29.58 9.77
CA LEU A 169 22.19 -29.06 11.14
C LEU A 169 22.95 -30.02 12.07
N ILE A 170 22.89 -31.32 11.81
CA ILE A 170 23.65 -32.34 12.56
C ILE A 170 25.16 -32.03 12.58
N PRO A 171 25.85 -31.83 11.44
CA PRO A 171 27.26 -31.46 11.46
C PRO A 171 27.51 -30.06 12.05
N PHE A 172 26.62 -29.08 11.86
CA PHE A 172 26.80 -27.75 12.47
C PHE A 172 26.72 -27.77 14.00
N SER A 173 25.79 -28.53 14.57
CA SER A 173 25.70 -28.70 16.03
C SER A 173 26.92 -29.43 16.60
N GLY A 174 27.43 -30.46 15.90
CA GLY A 174 28.68 -31.13 16.26
C GLY A 174 29.90 -30.23 16.20
N ILE A 175 30.01 -29.38 15.17
CA ILE A 175 31.08 -28.37 15.08
C ILE A 175 30.99 -27.36 16.23
N PHE A 176 29.79 -26.90 16.57
CA PHE A 176 29.60 -25.92 17.65
C PHE A 176 29.97 -26.50 19.03
N ILE A 177 29.61 -27.77 19.29
CA ILE A 177 29.99 -28.49 20.52
C ILE A 177 31.50 -28.76 20.56
N GLY A 178 32.10 -29.22 19.45
CA GLY A 178 33.55 -29.42 19.37
C GLY A 178 34.35 -28.14 19.56
N PHE A 179 33.83 -26.99 19.11
CA PHE A 179 34.45 -25.69 19.35
C PHE A 179 34.36 -25.24 20.83
N LEU A 180 33.33 -25.67 21.55
CA LEU A 180 33.12 -25.35 22.97
C LEU A 180 34.03 -26.19 23.88
N GLU A 181 34.21 -27.47 23.54
CA GLU A 181 35.14 -28.40 24.22
C GLU A 181 36.61 -28.01 24.04
N LEU A 182 37.01 -27.49 22.87
CA LEU A 182 38.39 -27.04 22.60
C LEU A 182 38.76 -25.71 23.29
N LYS A 183 37.80 -25.04 23.93
CA LYS A 183 37.99 -23.73 24.57
C LYS A 183 37.92 -23.79 26.10
N LEU A 184 37.73 -24.99 26.65
CA LEU A 184 37.84 -25.37 28.07
C LEU A 184 39.13 -26.16 28.28
#